data_AF-A0A9D3TED4-F1
#
_entry.id   AF-A0A9D3TED4-F1
#
_cell.length_a   1.000
_cell.length_b   1.000
_cell.length_c   1.000
_cell.angle_alpha   90.00
_cell.angle_beta   90.00
_cell.angle_gamma   90.00
#
_symmetry.space_group_name_H-M   'P 1'
#
loop_
_entity.id
_entity.type
_entity.pdbx_description
1 polymer ?
#
loop_
_entity_poly.entity_id
_entity_poly.type
_entity_poly.pdbx_seq_one_letter_code
_entity_poly.pdbx_strand_id
1 'polypeptide(L)'
;MDEQKQLTFDPGEHQHLRYNPLRGSWVLVSAHRMKRPWKGQVEKQTEDNVPRYDPTNPLCPGNQRANGEVNPDYDSTFLFDNDFPALQPDAPDPGAGNHPLFQTKAARGFGENNFFFGVNLLILQLQYHC
;
A
#
# COMPACT_ATOMS: atom_id res chain seq x y z
N MET A 1 -10.27 -48.59 -31.49
CA MET A 1 -10.91 -47.33 -31.91
C MET A 1 -10.94 -46.46 -30.66
N ASP A 2 -9.83 -45.79 -30.37
CA ASP A 2 -9.72 -44.94 -29.18
C ASP A 2 -10.43 -43.62 -29.47
N GLU A 3 -11.57 -43.43 -28.82
CA GLU A 3 -12.28 -42.16 -28.76
C GLU A 3 -11.35 -41.11 -28.13
N GLN A 4 -10.85 -40.20 -28.98
CA GLN A 4 -10.21 -38.98 -28.52
C GLN A 4 -11.24 -38.14 -27.79
N LYS A 5 -11.36 -38.35 -26.48
CA LYS A 5 -12.22 -37.54 -25.61
C LYS A 5 -11.75 -36.09 -25.70
N GLN A 6 -12.56 -35.26 -26.37
CA GLN A 6 -12.29 -33.84 -26.54
C GLN A 6 -12.20 -33.20 -25.15
N LEU A 7 -10.99 -32.84 -24.73
CA LEU A 7 -10.74 -32.21 -23.43
C LEU A 7 -11.25 -30.77 -23.50
N THR A 8 -12.47 -30.54 -23.03
CA THR A 8 -13.02 -29.19 -22.86
C THR A 8 -12.25 -28.48 -21.76
N PHE A 9 -11.85 -27.24 -22.03
CA PHE A 9 -11.20 -26.41 -21.03
C PHE A 9 -12.17 -26.05 -19.90
N ASP A 10 -11.81 -26.39 -18.66
CA ASP A 10 -12.47 -25.94 -17.43
C ASP A 10 -11.54 -25.00 -16.65
N PRO A 11 -11.89 -23.72 -16.45
CA PRO A 11 -11.07 -22.78 -15.68
C PRO A 11 -10.95 -23.11 -14.18
N GLY A 12 -11.85 -23.94 -13.63
CA GLY A 12 -11.78 -24.40 -12.24
C GLY A 12 -10.75 -25.50 -12.00
N GLU A 13 -10.35 -26.22 -13.06
CA GLU A 13 -9.44 -27.36 -12.97
C GLU A 13 -8.12 -27.10 -13.69
N HIS A 14 -8.16 -26.41 -14.84
CA HIS A 14 -6.99 -26.21 -15.69
C HIS A 14 -6.29 -24.88 -15.43
N GLN A 15 -4.96 -24.93 -15.48
CA GLN A 15 -4.11 -23.75 -15.37
C GLN A 15 -4.28 -22.86 -16.60
N HIS A 16 -4.35 -21.54 -16.40
CA HIS A 16 -4.54 -20.58 -17.50
C HIS A 16 -3.96 -19.20 -17.14
N LEU A 17 -3.81 -18.34 -18.15
CA LEU A 17 -3.40 -16.95 -17.98
C LEU A 17 -4.61 -16.03 -18.11
N ARG A 18 -4.67 -14.99 -17.28
CA ARG A 18 -5.63 -13.88 -17.41
C ARG A 18 -4.89 -12.56 -17.60
N TYR A 19 -5.29 -11.78 -18.60
CA TYR A 19 -4.67 -10.49 -18.89
C TYR A 19 -5.22 -9.39 -17.97
N ASN A 20 -4.33 -8.58 -17.40
CA ASN A 20 -4.64 -7.36 -16.67
C ASN A 20 -4.44 -6.15 -17.59
N PRO A 21 -5.51 -5.53 -18.13
CA PRO A 21 -5.39 -4.43 -19.07
C PRO A 21 -4.90 -3.12 -18.43
N LEU A 22 -5.05 -2.95 -17.11
CA LEU A 22 -4.58 -1.74 -16.41
C LEU A 22 -3.05 -1.69 -16.33
N ARG A 23 -2.40 -2.86 -16.31
CA ARG A 23 -0.94 -2.99 -16.16
C ARG A 23 -0.25 -3.56 -17.40
N GLY A 24 -1.02 -3.97 -18.40
CA GLY A 24 -0.50 -4.59 -19.61
C GLY A 24 0.18 -5.94 -19.39
N SER A 25 -0.19 -6.68 -18.34
CA SER A 25 0.51 -7.89 -17.90
C SER A 25 -0.41 -9.10 -17.76
N TRP A 26 0.17 -10.31 -17.73
CA TRP A 26 -0.57 -11.56 -17.57
C TRP A 26 -0.40 -12.13 -16.15
N VAL A 27 -1.45 -12.74 -15.62
CA VAL A 27 -1.47 -13.41 -14.32
C VAL A 27 -1.72 -14.90 -14.52
N LEU A 28 -0.85 -15.74 -13.96
CA LEU A 28 -1.02 -17.19 -13.94
C LEU A 28 -2.02 -17.63 -12.86
N VAL A 29 -3.05 -18.35 -13.29
CA VAL A 29 -4.08 -18.94 -12.44
C VAL A 29 -3.85 -20.44 -12.36
N SER A 30 -3.45 -20.92 -11.19
CA SER A 30 -3.29 -22.35 -10.88
C SER A 30 -4.33 -22.80 -9.86
N ALA A 31 -5.46 -23.32 -10.35
CA ALA A 31 -6.64 -23.60 -9.51
C ALA A 31 -6.38 -24.57 -8.33
N HIS A 32 -5.46 -25.52 -8.49
CA HIS A 32 -5.16 -26.52 -7.44
C HIS A 32 -4.13 -26.09 -6.40
N ARG A 33 -3.60 -24.86 -6.48
CA ARG A 33 -2.49 -24.39 -5.63
C ARG A 33 -2.81 -24.49 -4.13
N MET A 34 -4.07 -24.34 -3.74
CA MET A 34 -4.52 -24.43 -2.34
C MET A 34 -4.50 -25.85 -1.77
N LYS A 35 -4.42 -26.90 -2.60
CA LYS A 35 -4.34 -28.30 -2.15
C LYS A 35 -2.96 -28.66 -1.60
N ARG A 36 -1.96 -27.80 -1.78
CA ARG A 36 -0.60 -28.04 -1.26
C ARG A 36 -0.59 -27.84 0.25
N PRO A 37 -0.04 -28.78 1.04
CA PRO A 37 0.03 -28.62 2.49
C PRO A 37 0.88 -27.40 2.85
N TRP A 38 0.29 -26.46 3.59
CA TRP A 38 0.98 -25.28 4.12
C TRP A 38 1.78 -25.66 5.37
N LYS A 39 3.08 -25.38 5.37
CA LYS A 39 3.99 -25.50 6.52
C LYS A 39 4.78 -24.21 6.77
N GLY A 40 4.36 -23.12 6.13
CA GLY A 40 5.03 -21.83 6.21
C GLY A 40 4.50 -20.96 7.34
N GLN A 41 4.85 -19.67 7.27
CA GLN A 41 4.41 -18.64 8.21
C GLN A 41 2.88 -18.58 8.34
N VAL A 42 2.38 -18.42 9.55
CA VAL A 42 0.98 -18.07 9.79
C VAL A 42 0.97 -16.65 10.31
N GLU A 43 0.20 -15.78 9.66
CA GLU A 43 0.08 -14.38 10.07
C GLU A 43 -0.53 -14.30 11.46
N LYS A 44 -0.04 -13.34 12.26
CA LYS A 44 -0.64 -13.05 13.56
C LYS A 44 -2.02 -12.45 13.34
N GLN A 45 -2.97 -12.87 14.17
CA GLN A 45 -4.27 -12.22 14.23
C GLN A 45 -4.09 -10.79 14.76
N THR A 46 -4.90 -9.88 14.25
CA THR A 46 -4.97 -8.51 14.76
C THR A 46 -5.48 -8.54 16.21
N GLU A 47 -4.98 -7.65 17.06
CA GLU A 47 -5.44 -7.56 18.44
C GLU A 47 -6.83 -6.92 18.49
N ASP A 48 -7.77 -7.59 19.15
CA ASP A 48 -9.17 -7.12 19.23
C ASP A 48 -9.38 -5.98 20.25
N ASN A 49 -8.42 -5.74 21.14
CA ASN A 49 -8.55 -4.77 22.25
C ASN A 49 -7.50 -3.66 22.18
N VAL A 50 -7.51 -2.89 21.08
CA VAL A 50 -6.74 -1.65 21.00
C VAL A 50 -7.47 -0.58 21.84
N PRO A 51 -6.79 0.16 22.74
CA PRO A 51 -7.43 1.25 23.48
C PRO A 51 -7.95 2.34 22.52
N ARG A 52 -8.95 3.10 22.97
CA ARG A 52 -9.50 4.22 22.21
C ARG A 52 -8.57 5.44 22.15
N TYR A 53 -7.72 5.58 23.16
CA TYR A 53 -6.71 6.63 23.27
C TYR A 53 -5.42 6.03 23.82
N ASP A 54 -4.31 6.21 23.11
CA ASP A 54 -2.96 5.88 23.55
C ASP A 54 -2.12 7.17 23.70
N PRO A 55 -1.70 7.56 24.92
CA PRO A 55 -0.89 8.76 25.14
C PRO A 55 0.50 8.71 24.48
N THR A 56 0.93 7.54 24.00
CA THR A 56 2.21 7.36 23.29
C THR A 56 2.06 7.35 21.77
N ASN A 57 0.84 7.30 21.25
CA ASN A 57 0.60 7.32 19.82
C ASN A 57 0.66 8.77 19.28
N PRO A 58 1.64 9.12 18.42
CA PRO A 58 1.77 10.48 17.88
C PRO A 58 0.62 10.88 16.94
N LEU A 59 -0.31 9.96 16.69
CA LEU A 59 -1.49 10.17 15.86
C LEU A 59 -2.75 10.47 16.67
N CYS A 60 -2.70 10.50 18.00
CA CYS A 60 -3.84 10.90 18.84
C CYS A 60 -4.00 12.42 18.93
N PRO A 61 -5.22 12.93 19.21
CA PRO A 61 -5.45 14.31 19.63
C PRO A 61 -4.64 14.65 20.89
N GLY A 62 -4.05 15.85 20.96
CA GLY A 62 -3.29 16.30 22.13
C GLY A 62 -1.92 15.66 22.35
N ASN A 63 -1.53 14.65 21.55
CA ASN A 63 -0.22 14.04 21.63
C ASN A 63 0.81 14.77 20.77
N GLN A 64 2.07 14.65 21.18
CA GLN A 64 3.21 15.21 20.46
C GLN A 64 3.60 14.31 19.28
N ARG A 65 3.77 14.92 18.11
CA ARG A 65 4.28 14.29 16.90
C ARG A 65 5.81 14.21 16.88
N ALA A 66 6.36 13.50 15.91
CA ALA A 66 7.80 13.32 15.77
C ALA A 66 8.56 14.64 15.49
N ASN A 67 7.88 15.61 14.88
CA ASN A 67 8.42 16.96 14.65
C ASN A 67 8.37 17.87 15.90
N GLY A 68 7.79 17.39 17.01
CA GLY A 68 7.63 18.14 18.26
C GLY A 68 6.35 18.97 18.35
N GLU A 69 5.54 19.06 17.30
CA GLU A 69 4.24 19.72 17.33
C GLU A 69 3.22 18.87 18.08
N VAL A 70 2.23 19.53 18.68
CA VAL A 70 1.14 18.86 19.39
C VAL A 70 -0.09 18.84 18.49
N ASN A 71 -0.69 17.66 18.31
CA ASN A 71 -1.93 17.54 17.57
C ASN A 71 -3.04 18.36 18.25
N PRO A 72 -3.85 19.12 17.49
CA PRO A 72 -5.02 19.78 18.06
C PRO A 72 -5.98 18.74 18.62
N ASP A 73 -6.86 19.17 19.53
CA ASP A 73 -7.95 18.34 20.00
C ASP A 73 -9.04 18.29 18.91
N TYR A 74 -9.01 17.26 18.07
CA TYR A 74 -9.90 17.12 16.92
C TYR A 74 -11.00 16.07 17.19
N ASP A 75 -12.22 16.41 16.77
CA ASP A 75 -13.39 15.53 16.90
C ASP A 75 -13.65 14.66 15.65
N SER A 76 -12.83 14.79 14.60
CA SER A 76 -13.04 14.07 13.34
C SER A 76 -11.74 13.89 12.57
N THR A 77 -11.77 13.85 11.25
CA THR A 77 -10.56 13.75 10.44
C THR A 77 -9.66 14.98 10.65
N PHE A 78 -8.42 14.71 11.01
CA PHE A 78 -7.34 15.69 11.06
C PHE A 78 -6.34 15.42 9.93
N LEU A 79 -5.94 16.49 9.25
CA LEU A 79 -4.99 16.46 8.15
C LEU A 79 -3.73 17.22 8.57
N PHE A 80 -2.57 16.59 8.37
CA PHE A 80 -1.28 17.20 8.66
C PHE A 80 -0.23 16.77 7.63
N ASP A 81 0.82 17.57 7.49
CA ASP A 81 1.99 17.22 6.69
C ASP A 81 2.77 16.09 7.36
N ASN A 82 3.02 15.02 6.60
CA ASN A 82 3.80 13.88 7.08
C ASN A 82 5.17 14.37 7.55
N ASP A 83 5.53 14.07 8.81
CA ASP A 83 6.81 14.46 9.42
C ASP A 83 8.02 13.82 8.71
N PHE A 84 7.79 12.73 7.97
CA PHE A 84 8.80 12.02 7.18
C PHE A 84 8.30 11.83 5.73
N PRO A 85 8.19 12.90 4.94
CA PRO A 85 7.57 12.84 3.62
C PRO A 85 8.47 12.07 2.64
N ALA A 86 7.87 11.22 1.81
CA ALA A 86 8.61 10.46 0.79
C ALA A 86 9.06 11.35 -0.37
N LEU A 87 8.37 12.48 -0.60
CA LEU A 87 8.70 13.44 -1.64
C LEU A 87 8.72 14.86 -1.07
N GLN A 88 9.73 15.62 -1.44
CA GLN A 88 9.83 17.04 -1.13
C GLN A 88 9.56 17.87 -2.39
N PRO A 89 8.87 19.01 -2.27
CA PRO A 89 8.49 19.81 -3.42
C PRO A 89 9.68 20.52 -4.08
N ASP A 90 10.69 20.85 -3.28
CA ASP A 90 11.91 21.56 -3.65
C ASP A 90 13.10 20.62 -3.87
N ALA A 91 12.85 19.30 -3.96
CA ALA A 91 13.92 18.32 -4.20
C ALA A 91 14.72 18.68 -5.47
N PRO A 92 16.06 18.78 -5.38
CA PRO A 92 16.90 19.18 -6.50
C PRO A 92 16.85 18.17 -7.64
N ASP A 93 17.09 18.63 -8.87
CA ASP A 93 17.20 17.73 -10.01
C ASP A 93 18.54 16.96 -9.92
N PRO A 94 18.53 15.61 -9.99
CA PRO A 94 19.76 14.82 -9.99
C PRO A 94 20.60 14.99 -11.28
N GLY A 95 20.09 15.68 -12.30
CA GLY A 95 20.79 15.93 -13.55
C GLY A 95 20.68 14.76 -14.54
N ALA A 96 21.23 14.98 -15.75
CA ALA A 96 21.24 13.95 -16.79
C ALA A 96 22.30 12.88 -16.48
N GLY A 97 21.86 11.64 -16.25
CA GLY A 97 22.76 10.49 -16.14
C GLY A 97 23.43 10.19 -17.47
N ASN A 98 24.78 10.17 -17.50
CA ASN A 98 25.56 9.94 -18.72
C ASN A 98 25.76 8.44 -19.04
N HIS A 99 25.09 7.52 -18.34
CA HIS A 99 25.27 6.09 -18.52
C HIS A 99 23.95 5.37 -18.84
N PRO A 100 23.87 4.54 -19.89
CA PRO A 100 22.63 3.92 -20.35
C PRO A 100 21.97 3.00 -19.30
N LEU A 101 22.75 2.39 -18.41
CA LEU A 101 22.25 1.51 -17.33
C LEU A 101 22.00 2.23 -15.99
N PHE A 102 22.52 3.44 -15.79
CA PHE A 102 22.39 4.17 -14.51
C PHE A 102 21.65 5.47 -14.74
N GLN A 103 20.32 5.38 -14.76
CA GLN A 103 19.42 6.50 -15.06
C GLN A 103 18.77 7.02 -13.77
N THR A 104 18.83 8.32 -13.57
CA THR A 104 18.18 9.04 -12.47
C THR A 104 17.23 10.10 -13.04
N LYS A 105 16.14 10.38 -12.32
CA LYS A 105 15.17 11.43 -12.65
C LYS A 105 14.72 12.12 -11.37
N ALA A 106 14.42 13.41 -11.47
CA ALA A 106 13.83 14.15 -10.36
C ALA A 106 12.48 13.55 -9.95
N ALA A 107 12.22 13.50 -8.65
CA ALA A 107 10.92 13.18 -8.08
C ALA A 107 10.56 14.27 -7.07
N ARG A 108 9.46 14.99 -7.33
CA ARG A 108 8.94 16.09 -6.49
C ARG A 108 7.46 15.86 -6.25
N GLY A 109 6.95 16.31 -5.11
CA GLY A 109 5.53 16.22 -4.77
C GLY A 109 5.13 17.22 -3.69
N PHE A 110 3.92 17.75 -3.77
CA PHE A 110 3.30 18.64 -2.77
C PHE A 110 2.01 18.01 -2.25
N GLY A 111 1.67 18.26 -0.98
CA GLY A 111 0.39 17.92 -0.38
C GLY A 111 -0.51 19.15 -0.23
N GLU A 112 -1.06 19.70 -1.31
CA GLU A 112 -2.16 20.67 -1.19
C GLU A 112 -3.23 20.41 -2.26
N ASN A 113 -4.45 20.15 -1.78
CA ASN A 113 -5.73 20.29 -2.49
C ASN A 113 -5.97 19.50 -3.79
N ASN A 114 -5.38 18.32 -3.94
CA ASN A 114 -5.95 17.27 -4.78
C ASN A 114 -5.69 15.91 -4.12
N PHE A 115 -6.72 15.09 -4.03
CA PHE A 115 -6.73 13.74 -3.49
C PHE A 115 -5.56 12.87 -4.04
N PHE A 116 -4.40 12.94 -3.40
CA PHE A 116 -3.31 11.98 -3.52
C PHE A 116 -3.05 11.41 -2.13
N PHE A 117 -3.81 10.38 -1.77
CA PHE A 117 -3.68 9.58 -0.54
C PHE A 117 -2.36 8.76 -0.46
N GLY A 118 -1.29 9.17 -1.14
CA GLY A 118 -0.22 8.25 -1.52
C GLY A 118 1.13 8.44 -0.84
N VAL A 119 1.54 9.66 -0.46
CA VAL A 119 2.98 9.86 -0.17
C VAL A 119 3.33 10.94 0.86
N ASN A 120 2.53 12.00 1.02
CA ASN A 120 2.94 13.15 1.85
C ASN A 120 1.91 13.60 2.91
N LEU A 121 0.69 13.05 2.88
CA LEU A 121 -0.35 13.36 3.86
C LEU A 121 -0.73 12.08 4.57
N LEU A 122 -0.67 12.10 5.89
CA LEU A 122 -1.29 11.05 6.70
C LEU A 122 -2.71 11.52 7.04
N ILE A 123 -3.70 10.80 6.55
CA ILE A 123 -5.09 10.99 6.95
C ILE A 123 -5.38 9.92 7.99
N LEU A 124 -5.57 10.32 9.25
CA LEU A 124 -6.09 9.37 10.23
C LEU A 124 -7.62 9.29 10.18
N GLN A 125 -8.05 8.03 10.15
CA GLN A 125 -9.41 7.55 10.22
C GLN A 125 -10.03 7.83 11.60
N LEU A 126 -11.34 8.09 11.57
CA LEU A 126 -12.36 7.97 12.62
C LEU A 126 -11.86 7.47 13.99
N GLN A 127 -11.89 8.40 14.96
CA GLN A 127 -12.12 8.38 16.43
C GLN A 127 -12.22 7.07 17.26
N TYR A 128 -12.21 5.88 16.68
CA TYR A 128 -12.51 4.65 17.41
C TYR A 128 -11.30 4.08 18.14
N HIS A 129 -10.08 4.27 17.61
CA HIS A 129 -8.85 3.70 18.18
C HIS A 129 -7.67 4.63 17.89
N CYS A 130 -7.55 5.68 18.70
CA CYS A 130 -6.35 6.50 18.78
C CYS A 130 -5.41 5.90 19.83
#